data_AF-A0A955A6G4-F1
#
_entry.id   AF-A0A955A6G4-F1
#
_cell.length_a   1.000
_cell.length_b   1.000
_cell.length_c   1.000
_cell.angle_alpha   90.00
_cell.angle_beta   90.00
_cell.angle_gamma   90.00
#
_symmetry.space_group_name_H-M   'P 1'
#
loop_
_entity.id
_entity.type
_entity.pdbx_description
1 polymer ?
#
loop_
_entity_poly.entity_id
_entity_poly.type
_entity_poly.pdbx_seq_one_letter_code
_entity_poly.pdbx_strand_id
1 'polypeptide(L)'
;MKESTIWLTVIAVLALGSGLAVWKRAHDQRAAAEQRAQAGKGTGGQRDKTPDKGNGKQPVNSGELAPHLGQAPALPLADGYRDQHGQPFSDEQLRGKVWIANFTFTRCRGTCPEQTRRMAELQ
;
A
#
# COMPACT_ATOMS: atom_id res chain seq x y z
N MET A 1 -63.10 19.93 4.25
CA MET A 1 -62.80 18.92 3.21
C MET A 1 -61.80 19.37 2.14
N LYS A 2 -61.53 20.68 1.92
CA LYS A 2 -60.58 21.16 0.89
C LYS A 2 -59.08 21.08 1.25
N GLU A 3 -58.71 21.13 2.53
CA GLU A 3 -57.29 21.12 2.95
C GLU A 3 -56.57 19.78 2.74
N SER A 4 -57.29 18.66 2.90
CA SER A 4 -56.68 17.32 2.80
C SER A 4 -56.21 16.99 1.38
N THR A 5 -56.89 17.51 0.36
CA THR A 5 -56.53 17.32 -1.05
C THR A 5 -55.25 18.07 -1.43
N ILE A 6 -54.98 19.22 -0.78
CA ILE A 6 -53.79 20.05 -1.07
C ILE A 6 -52.52 19.39 -0.54
N TRP A 7 -52.58 18.80 0.66
CA TRP A 7 -51.41 18.11 1.23
C TRP A 7 -51.04 16.84 0.46
N LEU A 8 -52.04 16.11 -0.06
CA LEU A 8 -51.80 14.91 -0.86
C LEU A 8 -51.14 15.23 -2.22
N THR A 9 -51.52 16.33 -2.87
CA THR A 9 -50.89 16.74 -4.13
C THR A 9 -49.47 17.23 -3.95
N VAL A 10 -49.17 17.96 -2.88
CA VAL A 10 -47.79 18.41 -2.56
C VAL A 10 -46.86 17.23 -2.32
N ILE A 11 -47.29 16.23 -1.56
CA ILE A 11 -46.49 15.02 -1.30
C ILE A 11 -46.22 14.25 -2.61
N ALA A 12 -47.22 14.10 -3.46
CA ALA A 12 -47.07 13.40 -4.75
C ALA A 12 -46.05 14.10 -5.67
N VAL A 13 -46.05 15.44 -5.73
CA VAL A 13 -45.12 16.22 -6.56
C VAL A 13 -43.68 16.11 -6.03
N LEU A 14 -43.48 16.15 -4.71
CA LEU A 14 -42.15 16.02 -4.10
C LEU A 14 -41.54 14.61 -4.31
N ALA A 15 -42.37 13.57 -4.25
CA ALA A 15 -41.93 12.19 -4.49
C ALA A 15 -41.46 11.98 -5.94
N LEU A 16 -42.14 12.60 -6.91
CA LEU A 16 -41.79 12.48 -8.34
C LEU A 16 -40.51 13.25 -8.72
N GLY A 17 -40.24 14.39 -8.07
CA GLY A 17 -39.03 15.19 -8.34
C GLY A 17 -37.71 14.56 -7.85
N SER A 18 -37.78 13.61 -6.93
CA SER A 18 -36.61 13.03 -6.26
C SER A 18 -35.84 12.03 -7.13
N GLY A 19 -36.50 11.37 -8.09
CA GLY A 19 -35.89 10.32 -8.92
C GLY A 19 -34.85 10.84 -9.91
N LEU A 20 -35.14 11.94 -10.61
CA LEU A 20 -34.22 12.50 -11.62
C LEU A 20 -32.95 13.08 -10.99
N ALA A 21 -33.06 13.71 -9.83
CA ALA A 21 -31.94 14.30 -9.12
C ALA A 21 -30.94 13.23 -8.62
N VAL A 22 -31.46 12.10 -8.14
CA VAL A 22 -30.64 10.95 -7.72
C VAL A 22 -29.95 10.31 -8.93
N TRP A 23 -30.66 10.14 -10.05
CA TRP A 23 -30.07 9.56 -11.27
C TRP A 23 -28.95 10.43 -11.85
N LYS A 24 -29.14 11.76 -11.93
CA LYS A 24 -28.11 12.68 -12.39
C LYS A 24 -26.86 12.66 -11.51
N ARG A 25 -27.03 12.62 -10.17
CA ARG A 25 -25.90 12.57 -9.24
C ARG A 25 -25.13 11.25 -9.34
N ALA A 26 -25.82 10.12 -9.55
CA ALA A 26 -25.18 8.82 -9.74
C ALA A 26 -24.40 8.73 -11.07
N HIS A 27 -24.89 9.36 -12.13
CA HIS A 27 -24.20 9.41 -13.42
C HIS A 27 -22.93 10.27 -13.34
N ASP A 28 -23.01 11.45 -12.72
CA ASP A 28 -21.85 12.35 -12.54
C ASP A 28 -20.75 11.68 -11.69
N GLN A 29 -21.12 10.83 -10.71
CA GLN A 29 -20.16 10.06 -9.88
C GLN A 29 -19.41 8.97 -10.68
N ARG A 30 -20.05 8.33 -11.66
CA ARG A 30 -19.39 7.32 -12.50
C ARG A 30 -18.35 7.94 -13.42
N ALA A 31 -18.62 9.11 -14.00
CA ALA A 31 -17.67 9.82 -14.87
C ALA A 31 -16.38 10.23 -14.13
N ALA A 32 -16.47 10.61 -12.85
CA ALA A 32 -15.30 10.98 -12.04
C ALA A 32 -14.45 9.79 -11.56
N ALA A 33 -14.98 8.57 -11.55
CA ALA A 33 -14.25 7.37 -11.15
C ALA A 33 -13.32 6.85 -12.27
N GLU A 34 -13.72 6.96 -13.54
CA GLU A 34 -12.94 6.49 -14.68
C GLU A 34 -11.65 7.30 -14.89
N GLN A 35 -11.65 8.60 -14.58
CA GLN A 35 -10.46 9.45 -14.71
C GLN A 35 -9.35 9.08 -13.70
N ARG A 36 -9.71 8.59 -12.51
CA ARG A 36 -8.71 8.11 -11.53
C ARG A 36 -8.06 6.79 -11.95
N ALA A 37 -8.75 5.96 -12.74
CA ALA A 37 -8.20 4.68 -13.21
C ALA A 37 -7.13 4.86 -14.31
N GLN A 38 -7.15 5.96 -15.06
CA GLN A 38 -6.21 6.19 -16.16
C GLN A 38 -4.95 6.98 -15.74
N ALA A 39 -4.96 7.67 -14.60
CA ALA A 39 -3.81 8.40 -14.08
C ALA A 39 -2.70 7.50 -13.47
N GLY A 40 -2.95 6.19 -13.30
CA GLY A 40 -2.00 5.24 -12.71
C GLY A 40 -1.11 4.46 -13.69
N LYS A 41 -1.18 4.72 -14.99
CA LYS A 41 -0.35 4.04 -16.00
C LYS A 41 0.64 5.01 -16.66
N GLY A 42 1.62 5.46 -15.88
CA GLY A 42 2.73 6.27 -16.37
C GLY A 42 4.07 5.71 -15.87
N THR A 43 4.97 5.46 -16.81
CA THR A 43 6.40 5.11 -16.69
C THR A 43 6.74 3.72 -16.15
N GLY A 44 6.46 2.69 -16.97
CA GLY A 44 7.32 1.51 -17.01
C GLY A 44 8.69 1.91 -17.56
N GLY A 45 9.71 1.91 -16.71
CA GLY A 45 11.10 2.13 -17.12
C GLY A 45 11.57 0.99 -18.01
N GLN A 46 11.96 1.32 -19.24
CA GLN A 46 12.69 0.44 -20.14
C GLN A 46 13.94 -0.08 -19.41
N ARG A 47 14.02 -1.40 -19.21
CA ARG A 47 15.28 -2.06 -18.95
C ARG A 47 16.13 -1.95 -20.20
N ASP A 48 17.05 -1.00 -20.20
CA ASP A 48 18.18 -0.98 -21.11
C ASP A 48 18.91 -2.34 -20.99
N LYS A 49 18.93 -3.08 -22.10
CA LYS A 49 19.73 -4.29 -22.25
C LYS A 49 21.09 -3.86 -22.78
N THR A 50 21.90 -3.24 -21.95
CA THR A 50 23.34 -3.14 -22.24
C THR A 50 24.00 -4.45 -21.80
N PRO A 51 24.72 -5.17 -22.67
CA PRO A 51 25.52 -6.32 -22.27
C PRO A 51 26.74 -5.82 -21.51
N ASP A 52 26.75 -6.01 -20.20
CA ASP A 52 27.92 -5.74 -19.36
C ASP A 52 29.02 -6.75 -19.68
N LYS A 53 29.99 -6.31 -20.49
CA LYS A 53 31.31 -6.92 -20.59
C LYS A 53 32.28 -6.03 -19.82
N GLY A 54 32.47 -6.32 -18.54
CA GLY A 54 33.36 -5.57 -17.67
C GLY A 54 34.07 -6.47 -16.66
N ASN A 55 35.26 -6.92 -17.02
CA ASN A 55 36.23 -7.53 -16.13
C ASN A 55 36.65 -6.53 -15.04
N GLY A 56 36.62 -6.90 -13.75
CA GLY A 56 37.29 -6.12 -12.70
C GLY A 56 36.66 -6.23 -11.32
N LYS A 57 37.42 -6.75 -10.35
CA LYS A 57 37.11 -6.66 -8.92
C LYS A 57 37.00 -5.19 -8.51
N GLN A 58 35.94 -4.83 -7.81
CA GLN A 58 35.93 -3.61 -7.00
C GLN A 58 35.66 -4.01 -5.55
N PRO A 59 36.62 -3.84 -4.62
CA PRO A 59 36.38 -4.05 -3.21
C PRO A 59 35.47 -2.92 -2.75
N VAL A 60 34.22 -3.24 -2.40
CA VAL A 60 33.32 -2.28 -1.77
C VAL A 60 33.85 -2.03 -0.35
N ASN A 61 34.58 -0.93 -0.18
CA ASN A 61 34.99 -0.44 1.12
C ASN A 61 33.75 0.02 1.89
N SER A 62 33.58 -0.50 3.10
CA SER A 62 32.45 -0.29 4.01
C SER A 62 32.16 1.18 4.41
N GLY A 63 32.89 2.14 3.83
CA GLY A 63 32.70 3.58 4.00
C GLY A 63 31.71 4.21 3.02
N GLU A 64 31.31 3.51 1.95
CA GLU A 64 30.13 3.89 1.16
C GLU A 64 28.89 3.39 1.92
N LEU A 65 28.63 4.02 3.06
CA LEU A 65 27.46 3.74 3.89
C LEU A 65 26.23 3.95 3.02
N ALA A 66 25.48 2.87 2.82
CA ALA A 66 24.23 2.90 2.06
C ALA A 66 23.41 4.14 2.47
N PRO A 67 22.83 4.89 1.51
CA PRO A 67 22.10 6.09 1.81
C PRO A 67 21.12 5.86 2.96
N HIS A 68 21.18 6.68 4.01
CA HIS A 68 20.17 6.66 5.05
C HIS A 68 18.85 7.10 4.42
N LEU A 69 18.00 6.12 4.05
CA LEU A 69 16.73 6.35 3.34
C LEU A 69 15.63 6.99 4.22
N GLY A 70 15.94 7.29 5.48
CA GLY A 70 15.04 7.91 6.44
C GLY A 70 14.82 7.03 7.68
N GLN A 71 13.78 7.37 8.45
CA GLN A 71 13.32 6.56 9.58
C GLN A 71 12.54 5.35 9.07
N ALA A 72 12.73 4.19 9.71
CA ALA A 72 11.93 3.00 9.44
C ALA A 72 10.45 3.32 9.68
N PRO A 73 9.53 2.79 8.85
CA PRO A 73 8.11 2.94 9.08
C PRO A 73 7.74 2.30 10.42
N ALA A 74 6.72 2.86 11.07
CA ALA A 74 6.14 2.22 12.24
C ALA A 74 5.62 0.83 11.86
N LEU A 75 5.91 -0.18 12.68
CA LEU A 75 5.24 -1.46 12.58
C LEU A 75 3.74 -1.22 12.80
N PRO A 76 2.87 -1.78 11.93
CA PRO A 76 1.43 -1.71 12.12
C PRO A 76 1.05 -2.05 13.55
N LEU A 77 0.03 -1.35 14.06
CA LEU A 77 -0.42 -1.41 15.45
C LEU A 77 -0.46 -2.88 15.96
N ALA A 78 -0.13 -3.05 17.24
CA ALA A 78 0.34 -4.29 17.86
C ALA A 78 -0.60 -5.52 17.80
N ASP A 79 -1.74 -5.43 17.11
CA ASP A 79 -2.66 -6.54 16.87
C ASP A 79 -2.20 -7.49 15.75
N GLY A 80 -1.25 -7.06 14.89
CA GLY A 80 -0.80 -7.84 13.73
C GLY A 80 0.52 -8.61 13.88
N TYR A 81 1.47 -8.10 14.67
CA TYR A 81 2.82 -8.68 14.76
C TYR A 81 3.01 -9.46 16.06
N ARG A 82 3.53 -10.67 15.90
CA ARG A 82 3.88 -11.57 17.00
C ARG A 82 5.27 -12.13 16.79
N ASP A 83 5.97 -12.32 17.89
CA ASP A 83 7.26 -13.02 17.89
C ASP A 83 7.08 -14.53 17.69
N GLN A 84 8.19 -15.27 17.70
CA GLN A 84 8.21 -16.74 17.58
C GLN A 84 7.51 -17.48 18.73
N HIS A 85 7.20 -16.77 19.83
CA HIS A 85 6.49 -17.28 21.00
C HIS A 85 5.03 -16.82 21.03
N GLY A 86 4.56 -16.14 19.97
CA GLY A 86 3.19 -15.63 19.88
C GLY A 86 2.93 -14.37 20.72
N GLN A 87 3.96 -13.77 21.32
CA GLN A 87 3.82 -12.56 22.11
C GLN A 87 3.64 -11.33 21.20
N PRO A 88 2.86 -10.32 21.61
CA PRO A 88 2.75 -9.07 20.87
C PRO A 88 4.14 -8.44 20.63
N PHE A 89 4.36 -7.99 19.40
CA PHE A 89 5.61 -7.36 18.99
C PHE A 89 5.36 -5.98 18.35
N SER A 90 6.13 -4.97 18.74
CA SER A 90 5.94 -3.58 18.34
C SER A 90 7.23 -2.77 18.30
N ASP A 91 7.18 -1.56 17.74
CA ASP A 91 8.33 -0.67 17.58
C ASP A 91 8.98 -0.30 18.90
N GLU A 92 8.21 -0.24 20.00
CA GLU A 92 8.72 0.11 21.32
C GLU A 92 9.87 -0.80 21.76
N GLN A 93 9.82 -2.08 21.36
CA GLN A 93 10.84 -3.08 21.69
C GLN A 93 12.14 -2.93 20.87
N LEU A 94 12.06 -2.23 19.72
CA LEU A 94 13.18 -1.99 18.80
C LEU A 94 13.88 -0.64 19.02
N ARG A 95 13.24 0.30 19.74
CA ARG A 95 13.82 1.63 19.98
C ARG A 95 15.18 1.55 20.70
N GLY A 96 16.15 2.30 20.18
CA GLY A 96 17.51 2.38 20.73
C GLY A 96 18.38 1.15 20.49
N LYS A 97 17.88 0.14 19.77
CA LYS A 97 18.64 -1.06 19.38
C LYS A 97 19.01 -1.00 17.91
N VAL A 98 20.18 -1.53 17.57
CA VAL A 98 20.52 -1.84 16.18
C VAL A 98 19.81 -3.12 15.80
N TRP A 99 19.04 -3.10 14.71
CA TRP A 99 18.32 -4.26 14.21
C TRP A 99 18.36 -4.31 12.68
N ILE A 100 18.21 -5.52 12.15
CA ILE A 100 18.15 -5.80 10.71
C ILE A 100 16.86 -6.56 10.46
N ALA A 101 16.04 -6.11 9.51
CA ALA A 101 14.86 -6.84 9.06
C ALA A 101 15.06 -7.47 7.70
N ASN A 102 14.48 -8.67 7.53
CA ASN A 102 14.41 -9.36 6.26
C ASN A 102 12.95 -9.79 5.98
N PHE A 103 12.49 -9.58 4.76
CA PHE A 103 11.15 -9.98 4.32
C PHE A 103 11.24 -11.31 3.56
N THR A 104 10.88 -12.41 4.22
CA THR A 104 10.93 -13.77 3.65
C THR A 104 9.53 -14.33 3.44
N PHE A 105 9.32 -15.03 2.32
CA PHE A 105 8.12 -15.84 2.07
C PHE A 105 8.48 -17.33 2.14
N THR A 106 7.74 -18.09 2.94
CA THR A 106 7.98 -19.53 3.15
C THR A 106 7.90 -20.37 1.87
N ARG A 107 7.16 -19.90 0.87
CA ARG A 107 6.97 -20.57 -0.43
C ARG A 107 7.89 -20.05 -1.53
N CYS A 108 8.75 -19.09 -1.24
CA CYS A 108 9.69 -18.54 -2.21
C CYS A 108 10.82 -19.54 -2.48
N ARG A 109 10.89 -20.06 -3.70
CA ARG A 109 11.95 -20.97 -4.17
C ARG A 109 13.16 -20.27 -4.79
N GLY A 110 13.12 -18.93 -4.85
CA GLY A 110 14.19 -18.11 -5.42
C GLY A 110 15.32 -17.88 -4.41
N THR A 111 15.66 -16.62 -4.19
CA THR A 111 16.78 -16.21 -3.32
C THR A 111 16.45 -16.27 -1.83
N CYS A 112 15.18 -16.38 -1.45
CA CYS A 112 14.74 -16.29 -0.06
C CYS A 112 15.39 -17.32 0.89
N PRO A 113 15.59 -18.60 0.52
CA PRO A 113 16.29 -19.56 1.36
C PRO A 113 17.72 -19.10 1.71
N GLU A 114 18.47 -18.60 0.72
CA GLU A 114 19.84 -18.12 0.95
C GLU A 114 19.88 -16.82 1.75
N GLN A 115 18.92 -15.92 1.57
CA GLN A 115 18.80 -14.72 2.42
C GLN A 115 18.53 -15.09 3.88
N THR A 116 17.62 -16.04 4.12
CA THR A 116 17.34 -16.54 5.47
C THR A 116 18.56 -17.21 6.10
N ARG A 117 19.36 -17.97 5.32
CA ARG A 117 20.62 -18.57 5.82
C ARG A 117 21.61 -17.51 6.29
N ARG A 118 21.82 -16.44 5.52
CA ARG A 118 22.73 -15.35 5.92
C ARG A 118 22.24 -14.59 7.15
N MET A 119 20.93 -14.40 7.30
CA MET A 119 20.36 -13.79 8.50
C MET A 119 20.58 -14.62 9.77
N ALA A 120 20.77 -15.94 9.66
CA ALA A 120 21.10 -16.79 10.80
C ALA A 120 22.55 -16.59 11.29
N GLU A 121 23.43 -16.02 10.47
CA GLU A 121 24.82 -15.71 10.84
C GLU A 121 24.94 -14.41 11.67
N LEU A 122 23.85 -13.63 11.75
CA LEU A 122 23.81 -12.32 12.42
C LEU A 122 23.12 -12.36 13.80
N GLN A 123 22.66 -13.53 14.23
CA GLN A 123 21.99 -13.77 15.51
C GLN A 123 22.97 -14.32 16.54
#